data_AF-A0A3N5TJE4-F1
#
_entry.id   AF-A0A3N5TJE4-F1
#
_cell.length_a   1.000
_cell.length_b   1.000
_cell.length_c   1.000
_cell.angle_alpha   90.00
_cell.angle_beta   90.00
_cell.angle_gamma   90.00
#
_symmetry.space_group_name_H-M   'P 1'
#
loop_
_entity.id
_entity.type
_entity.pdbx_description
1 polymer ?
#
loop_
_entity_poly.entity_id
_entity_poly.type
_entity_poly.pdbx_seq_one_letter_code
_entity_poly.pdbx_strand_id
1 'polypeptide(L)'
;MTKKSDLAPQLLDAMEREHIDIDLALRVLNNYNSGKYNRVKPLVAASVPEIDGKSIIDFRDTIDFSIEKKTAADNLAKYGIDPLLLDQAPEKNGLIILSRKFLENIGLTLLHRTAFGVLNGGSASSYIDHKRNQSFDKGLFALYENEFHIMEKISRDRSKGITPAFLQPDMTPGPDYLELKLRSLCIQGLKAHRHAANAKPGNAGIAMVPFFQMTSLLTDQSVQAAIEKYRQSPLLSEFFQEGIFSADRIHTGVQPLLTAYSHSSKAKKKEIFSTAYGKQNSPLPMPGGHGQNFLALADIYRKLHHDGIRFAYLTNIDNMGATIDTAAIGLMAVTDAQAGFDFSFRTPIDIKGGILMRDNSGKINAADIGAAISFEEITQAEAEGKHILFNCATGLFNLDYLVKNLDYIIEKLPMRFSDQDKDAGLYSQAEQITWEMIGLVPRPLVFGVEKQRRFLAVKILLEGLLTSGLKLDDPAFPANESGTALRALGLQLHEGLKEKLQSDYGMKLENGRWAPKTIAEIRREQQ
;
A
#
# COMPACT_ATOMS: atom_id res chain seq x y z
N MET A 1 11.66 29.57 -18.64
CA MET A 1 11.83 28.51 -17.62
C MET A 1 12.63 29.11 -16.49
N THR A 2 12.16 28.99 -15.26
CA THR A 2 12.87 29.40 -14.05
C THR A 2 14.09 28.50 -13.85
N LYS A 3 15.25 29.10 -13.63
CA LYS A 3 16.54 28.45 -13.37
C LYS A 3 16.98 28.72 -11.93
N LYS A 4 17.95 27.94 -11.44
CA LYS A 4 18.57 28.17 -10.12
C LYS A 4 19.09 29.60 -9.97
N SER A 5 19.69 30.17 -11.03
CA SER A 5 20.19 31.54 -11.08
C SER A 5 19.13 32.62 -10.87
N ASP A 6 17.85 32.29 -11.01
CA ASP A 6 16.73 33.23 -10.89
C ASP A 6 16.22 33.32 -9.44
N LEU A 7 16.67 32.43 -8.54
CA LEU A 7 16.30 32.41 -7.14
C LEU A 7 17.27 33.27 -6.31
N ALA A 8 16.74 33.92 -5.26
CA ALA A 8 17.58 34.66 -4.32
C ALA A 8 18.62 33.73 -3.66
N PRO A 9 19.89 34.15 -3.50
CA PRO A 9 20.92 33.32 -2.88
C PRO A 9 20.51 32.76 -1.50
N GLN A 10 19.88 33.59 -0.68
CA GLN A 10 19.42 33.17 0.66
C GLN A 10 18.32 32.10 0.61
N LEU A 11 17.50 32.11 -0.45
CA LEU A 11 16.48 31.07 -0.65
C LEU A 11 17.13 29.77 -1.12
N LEU A 12 18.12 29.83 -2.01
CA LEU A 12 18.88 28.64 -2.44
C LEU A 12 19.56 27.98 -1.23
N ASP A 13 20.28 28.76 -0.42
CA ASP A 13 20.94 28.26 0.79
C ASP A 13 19.94 27.61 1.76
N ALA A 14 18.74 28.21 1.91
CA ALA A 14 17.68 27.64 2.73
C ALA A 14 17.14 26.33 2.14
N MET A 15 16.92 26.26 0.81
CA MET A 15 16.45 25.04 0.16
C MET A 15 17.46 23.89 0.30
N GLU A 16 18.76 24.17 0.17
CA GLU A 16 19.82 23.18 0.35
C GLU A 16 19.88 22.68 1.80
N ARG A 17 19.77 23.59 2.78
CA ARG A 17 19.74 23.25 4.21
C ARG A 17 18.53 22.39 4.58
N GLU A 18 17.38 22.63 3.96
CA GLU A 18 16.16 21.83 4.14
C GLU A 18 16.14 20.55 3.26
N HIS A 19 17.26 20.22 2.61
CA HIS A 19 17.45 19.04 1.76
C HIS A 19 16.46 18.92 0.60
N ILE A 20 16.03 20.05 0.04
CA ILE A 20 15.13 20.09 -1.12
C ILE A 20 15.91 19.76 -2.39
N ASP A 21 15.40 18.85 -3.21
CA ASP A 21 15.87 18.62 -4.57
C ASP A 21 15.43 19.80 -5.46
N ILE A 22 16.30 20.80 -5.53
CA ILE A 22 16.05 22.06 -6.25
C ILE A 22 15.81 21.79 -7.75
N ASP A 23 16.52 20.84 -8.36
CA ASP A 23 16.39 20.57 -9.79
C ASP A 23 15.04 19.91 -10.09
N LEU A 24 14.61 18.97 -9.25
CA LEU A 24 13.29 18.36 -9.37
C LEU A 24 12.17 19.37 -9.09
N ALA A 25 12.30 20.20 -8.05
CA ALA A 25 11.35 21.26 -7.73
C ALA A 25 11.18 22.27 -8.89
N LEU A 26 12.29 22.75 -9.46
CA LEU A 26 12.26 23.65 -10.60
C LEU A 26 11.70 22.97 -11.85
N ARG A 27 11.97 21.69 -12.07
CA ARG A 27 11.38 20.92 -13.18
C ARG A 27 9.86 20.85 -13.04
N VAL A 28 9.35 20.53 -11.86
CA VAL A 28 7.90 20.49 -11.57
C VAL A 28 7.28 21.88 -11.76
N LEU A 29 7.91 22.94 -11.25
CA LEU A 29 7.46 24.31 -11.44
C LEU A 29 7.37 24.71 -12.91
N ASN A 30 8.43 24.43 -13.68
CA ASN A 30 8.50 24.77 -15.11
C ASN A 30 7.48 23.98 -15.95
N ASN A 31 7.26 22.71 -15.62
CA ASN A 31 6.23 21.90 -16.25
C ASN A 31 4.83 22.45 -15.97
N TYR A 32 4.56 22.89 -14.74
CA TYR A 32 3.29 23.54 -14.40
C TYR A 32 3.10 24.83 -15.21
N ASN A 33 4.08 25.73 -15.15
CA ASN A 33 4.00 27.05 -15.78
C ASN A 33 3.99 27.02 -17.31
N SER A 34 4.55 25.97 -17.94
CA SER A 34 4.45 25.73 -19.39
C SER A 34 3.12 25.07 -19.79
N GLY A 35 2.28 24.70 -18.83
CA GLY A 35 1.00 24.05 -19.06
C GLY A 35 1.10 22.55 -19.35
N LYS A 36 2.25 21.90 -19.08
CA LYS A 36 2.41 20.44 -19.24
C LYS A 36 1.37 19.66 -18.44
N TYR A 37 0.96 20.19 -17.28
CA TYR A 37 -0.05 19.58 -16.42
C TYR A 37 -1.49 20.05 -16.71
N ASN A 38 -1.72 20.99 -17.63
CA ASN A 38 -3.08 21.47 -17.97
C ASN A 38 -3.96 20.37 -18.59
N ARG A 39 -3.34 19.29 -19.09
CA ARG A 39 -4.02 18.11 -19.64
C ARG A 39 -4.47 17.14 -18.55
N VAL A 40 -3.97 17.28 -17.33
CA VAL A 40 -4.41 16.52 -16.15
C VAL A 40 -5.70 17.14 -15.65
N LYS A 41 -6.80 16.95 -16.39
CA LYS A 41 -8.13 17.30 -15.90
C LYS A 41 -8.47 16.38 -14.71
N PRO A 42 -9.33 16.81 -13.78
CA PRO A 42 -9.98 15.87 -12.87
C PRO A 42 -10.56 14.72 -13.69
N LEU A 43 -10.25 13.48 -13.30
CA LEU A 43 -10.89 12.32 -13.91
C LEU A 43 -12.39 12.46 -13.64
N VAL A 44 -13.21 12.44 -14.68
CA VAL A 44 -14.67 12.44 -14.52
C VAL A 44 -15.13 11.01 -14.75
N ALA A 45 -15.87 10.46 -13.79
CA ALA A 45 -16.42 9.13 -13.90
C ALA A 45 -17.46 9.09 -15.02
N ALA A 46 -17.23 8.23 -16.02
CA ALA A 46 -18.25 7.88 -17.00
C ALA A 46 -19.19 6.81 -16.42
N SER A 47 -18.64 5.86 -15.67
CA SER A 47 -19.40 4.83 -14.97
C SER A 47 -18.59 4.15 -13.86
N VAL A 48 -19.30 3.48 -12.96
CA VAL A 48 -18.72 2.52 -12.01
C VAL A 48 -18.72 1.13 -12.68
N PRO A 49 -17.56 0.49 -12.88
CA PRO A 49 -17.50 -0.81 -13.51
C PRO A 49 -17.91 -1.94 -12.56
N GLU A 50 -18.53 -2.97 -13.12
CA GLU A 50 -18.95 -4.18 -12.39
C GLU A 50 -17.90 -5.29 -12.47
N ILE A 51 -18.07 -6.30 -11.61
CA ILE A 51 -17.29 -7.54 -11.66
C ILE A 51 -17.64 -8.28 -12.95
N ASP A 52 -16.62 -8.51 -13.80
CA ASP A 52 -16.79 -9.13 -15.12
C ASP A 52 -16.20 -10.56 -15.18
N GLY A 53 -15.52 -11.00 -14.11
CA GLY A 53 -14.86 -12.31 -14.01
C GLY A 53 -13.64 -12.46 -14.93
N LYS A 54 -13.19 -11.39 -15.58
CA LYS A 54 -12.08 -11.38 -16.56
C LYS A 54 -10.99 -10.39 -16.18
N SER A 55 -11.35 -9.11 -16.07
CA SER A 55 -10.46 -8.00 -15.70
C SER A 55 -10.75 -7.47 -14.30
N ILE A 56 -12.00 -7.59 -13.85
CA ILE A 56 -12.46 -7.25 -12.50
C ILE A 56 -13.04 -8.53 -11.91
N ILE A 57 -12.31 -9.10 -10.97
CA ILE A 57 -12.52 -10.46 -10.48
C ILE A 57 -12.90 -10.38 -9.01
N ASP A 58 -13.98 -11.07 -8.64
CA ASP A 58 -14.28 -11.32 -7.23
C ASP A 58 -13.20 -12.24 -6.64
N PHE A 59 -12.38 -11.68 -5.77
CA PHE A 59 -11.19 -12.32 -5.21
C PHE A 59 -11.38 -12.70 -3.72
N ARG A 60 -12.64 -12.85 -3.30
CA ARG A 60 -13.05 -13.40 -2.00
C ARG A 60 -12.86 -14.92 -1.98
N ASP A 61 -13.68 -15.66 -1.24
CA ASP A 61 -13.43 -17.08 -0.93
C ASP A 61 -13.38 -18.01 -2.15
N THR A 62 -14.27 -17.82 -3.12
CA THR A 62 -14.36 -18.66 -4.32
C THR A 62 -13.87 -17.91 -5.55
N ILE A 63 -12.87 -18.47 -6.23
CA ILE A 63 -12.38 -17.98 -7.53
C ILE A 63 -12.50 -19.13 -8.51
N ASP A 64 -13.24 -18.92 -9.60
CA ASP A 64 -13.33 -19.82 -10.75
C ASP A 64 -12.95 -19.05 -12.02
N PHE A 65 -11.65 -18.91 -12.26
CA PHE A 65 -11.15 -18.13 -13.39
C PHE A 65 -11.07 -18.98 -14.65
N SER A 66 -11.76 -18.57 -15.71
CA SER A 66 -11.80 -19.32 -16.98
C SER A 66 -10.83 -18.73 -18.00
N ILE A 67 -9.98 -19.57 -18.60
CA ILE A 67 -9.00 -19.15 -19.61
C ILE A 67 -8.77 -20.27 -20.64
N GLU A 68 -8.36 -19.91 -21.86
CA GLU A 68 -7.93 -20.90 -22.86
C GLU A 68 -6.68 -21.64 -22.38
N LYS A 69 -6.72 -22.97 -22.45
CA LYS A 69 -5.62 -23.83 -21.98
C LYS A 69 -4.28 -23.50 -22.65
N LYS A 70 -4.29 -23.27 -23.97
CA LYS A 70 -3.10 -22.91 -24.73
C LYS A 70 -2.51 -21.57 -24.26
N THR A 71 -3.35 -20.55 -24.07
CA THR A 71 -2.91 -19.24 -23.58
C THR A 71 -2.29 -19.35 -22.19
N ALA A 72 -2.92 -20.10 -21.28
CA ALA A 72 -2.37 -20.35 -19.95
C ALA A 72 -1.03 -21.11 -20.01
N ALA A 73 -0.94 -22.14 -20.87
CA ALA A 73 0.29 -22.93 -21.07
C ALA A 73 1.46 -22.06 -21.56
N ASP A 74 1.22 -21.26 -22.62
CA ASP A 74 2.22 -20.36 -23.20
C ASP A 74 2.71 -19.32 -22.18
N ASN A 75 1.80 -18.83 -21.33
CA ASN A 75 2.14 -17.87 -20.28
C ASN A 75 2.94 -18.51 -19.13
N LEU A 76 2.55 -19.68 -18.65
CA LEU A 76 3.25 -20.39 -17.58
C LEU A 76 4.67 -20.84 -18.00
N ALA A 77 4.84 -21.23 -19.26
CA ALA A 77 6.14 -21.61 -19.81
C ALA A 77 7.20 -20.49 -19.69
N LYS A 78 6.80 -19.21 -19.76
CA LYS A 78 7.69 -18.04 -19.55
C LYS A 78 8.36 -18.06 -18.17
N TYR A 79 7.70 -18.65 -17.19
CA TYR A 79 8.20 -18.74 -15.82
C TYR A 79 8.87 -20.09 -15.51
N GLY A 80 8.99 -20.98 -16.51
CA GLY A 80 9.55 -22.32 -16.34
C GLY A 80 8.62 -23.29 -15.60
N ILE A 81 7.32 -23.01 -15.61
CA ILE A 81 6.30 -23.87 -15.01
C ILE A 81 5.79 -24.84 -16.08
N ASP A 82 5.77 -26.14 -15.75
CA ASP A 82 5.35 -27.21 -16.66
C ASP A 82 3.86 -27.07 -17.04
N PRO A 83 3.54 -26.82 -18.32
CA PRO A 83 2.15 -26.68 -18.77
C PRO A 83 1.28 -27.91 -18.53
N LEU A 84 1.87 -29.10 -18.36
CA LEU A 84 1.12 -30.34 -18.07
C LEU A 84 0.32 -30.25 -16.76
N LEU A 85 0.67 -29.34 -15.84
CA LEU A 85 -0.14 -29.12 -14.63
C LEU A 85 -1.57 -28.69 -14.95
N LEU A 86 -1.80 -28.06 -16.11
CA LEU A 86 -3.12 -27.61 -16.55
C LEU A 86 -4.05 -28.78 -16.91
N ASP A 87 -3.52 -29.99 -17.10
CA ASP A 87 -4.33 -31.19 -17.32
C ASP A 87 -5.15 -31.59 -16.09
N GLN A 88 -4.80 -31.07 -14.91
CA GLN A 88 -5.52 -31.28 -13.65
C GLN A 88 -6.69 -30.29 -13.47
N ALA A 89 -6.78 -29.25 -14.28
CA ALA A 89 -7.86 -28.27 -14.20
C ALA A 89 -9.11 -28.77 -14.94
N PRO A 90 -10.32 -28.61 -14.37
CA PRO A 90 -11.55 -28.89 -15.09
C PRO A 90 -11.65 -28.09 -16.38
N GLU A 91 -12.07 -28.72 -17.48
CA GLU A 91 -12.28 -28.06 -18.77
C GLU A 91 -13.77 -28.03 -19.13
N LYS A 92 -14.25 -26.85 -19.53
CA LYS A 92 -15.63 -26.65 -19.98
C LYS A 92 -15.64 -25.69 -21.17
N ASN A 93 -16.26 -26.11 -22.27
CA ASN A 93 -16.40 -25.31 -23.50
C ASN A 93 -15.05 -24.78 -24.04
N GLY A 94 -13.97 -25.59 -23.97
CA GLY A 94 -12.63 -25.21 -24.44
C GLY A 94 -11.86 -24.24 -23.53
N LEU A 95 -12.40 -23.94 -22.34
CA LEU A 95 -11.73 -23.15 -21.30
C LEU A 95 -11.43 -24.05 -20.11
N ILE A 96 -10.22 -23.91 -19.56
CA ILE A 96 -9.91 -24.48 -18.25
C ILE A 96 -10.40 -23.54 -17.16
N ILE A 97 -10.92 -24.12 -16.08
CA ILE A 97 -11.41 -23.41 -14.91
C ILE A 97 -10.38 -23.55 -13.79
N LEU A 98 -9.78 -22.44 -13.40
CA LEU A 98 -8.74 -22.37 -12.40
C LEU A 98 -9.35 -21.94 -11.06
N SER A 99 -9.40 -22.89 -10.11
CA SER A 99 -9.86 -22.60 -8.76
C SER A 99 -8.84 -21.74 -8.00
N ARG A 100 -9.28 -21.05 -6.93
CA ARG A 100 -8.37 -20.35 -6.00
C ARG A 100 -7.20 -21.23 -5.57
N LYS A 101 -7.49 -22.46 -5.14
CA LYS A 101 -6.46 -23.40 -4.67
C LYS A 101 -5.44 -23.76 -5.76
N PHE A 102 -5.91 -23.90 -7.00
CA PHE A 102 -5.04 -24.16 -8.14
C PHE A 102 -4.09 -22.98 -8.39
N LEU A 103 -4.63 -21.75 -8.38
CA LEU A 103 -3.85 -20.52 -8.53
C LEU A 103 -2.85 -20.33 -7.37
N GLU A 104 -3.23 -20.67 -6.13
CA GLU A 104 -2.33 -20.64 -4.97
C GLU A 104 -1.11 -21.55 -5.16
N ASN A 105 -1.30 -22.76 -5.70
CA ASN A 105 -0.19 -23.68 -5.95
C ASN A 105 0.79 -23.16 -7.02
N ILE A 106 0.27 -22.50 -8.06
CA ILE A 106 1.10 -21.81 -9.05
C ILE A 106 1.87 -20.67 -8.37
N GLY A 107 1.19 -19.84 -7.57
CA GLY A 107 1.82 -18.74 -6.85
C GLY A 107 2.90 -19.16 -5.86
N LEU A 108 2.68 -20.26 -5.13
CA LEU A 108 3.68 -20.85 -4.22
C LEU A 108 4.97 -21.22 -4.97
N THR A 109 4.83 -21.77 -6.18
CA THR A 109 5.97 -22.07 -7.07
C THR A 109 6.73 -20.80 -7.47
N LEU A 110 6.04 -19.67 -7.56
CA LEU A 110 6.59 -18.36 -7.97
C LEU A 110 7.03 -17.45 -6.83
N LEU A 111 6.88 -17.87 -5.57
CA LEU A 111 7.30 -17.04 -4.42
C LEU A 111 8.79 -16.69 -4.46
N HIS A 112 9.64 -17.61 -4.94
CA HIS A 112 11.08 -17.35 -5.11
C HIS A 112 11.40 -16.27 -6.16
N ARG A 113 10.43 -15.91 -7.01
CA ARG A 113 10.51 -14.82 -8.00
C ARG A 113 9.62 -13.64 -7.64
N THR A 114 9.20 -13.53 -6.39
CA THR A 114 8.35 -12.44 -5.89
C THR A 114 9.14 -11.57 -4.93
N ALA A 115 8.94 -10.26 -4.96
CA ALA A 115 9.40 -9.31 -3.95
C ALA A 115 8.21 -8.57 -3.34
N PHE A 116 8.38 -8.01 -2.14
CA PHE A 116 7.35 -7.27 -1.42
C PHE A 116 7.83 -5.89 -1.01
N GLY A 117 7.07 -4.87 -1.43
CA GLY A 117 7.39 -3.47 -1.30
C GLY A 117 6.46 -2.71 -0.38
N VAL A 118 6.97 -1.73 0.37
CA VAL A 118 6.15 -0.81 1.15
C VAL A 118 6.50 0.66 0.92
N LEU A 119 5.48 1.51 0.94
CA LEU A 119 5.61 2.96 0.98
C LEU A 119 5.73 3.39 2.46
N ASN A 120 6.91 3.84 2.87
CA ASN A 120 7.31 4.12 4.26
C ASN A 120 7.95 5.52 4.42
N GLY A 121 7.60 6.45 3.54
CA GLY A 121 8.14 7.83 3.54
C GLY A 121 7.40 8.81 4.47
N GLY A 122 6.23 8.41 4.98
CA GLY A 122 5.35 9.28 5.77
C GLY A 122 5.62 9.24 7.27
N SER A 123 5.59 10.41 7.91
CA SER A 123 5.56 10.54 9.38
C SER A 123 4.20 10.12 9.96
N ALA A 124 4.22 9.66 11.21
CA ALA A 124 3.01 9.39 12.00
C ALA A 124 2.23 10.65 12.40
N SER A 125 2.72 11.87 12.13
CA SER A 125 2.10 13.13 12.55
C SER A 125 0.61 13.26 12.17
N SER A 126 0.25 12.95 10.92
CA SER A 126 -1.14 12.99 10.46
C SER A 126 -2.05 11.92 11.05
N TYR A 127 -1.46 10.83 11.55
CA TYR A 127 -2.14 9.69 12.17
C TYR A 127 -2.51 10.01 13.62
N ILE A 128 -1.62 10.69 14.35
CA ILE A 128 -1.82 11.17 15.73
C ILE A 128 -2.32 12.62 15.81
N ASP A 129 -2.80 13.21 14.71
CA ASP A 129 -3.32 14.59 14.74
C ASP A 129 -4.61 14.65 15.57
N HIS A 130 -4.56 15.41 16.66
CA HIS A 130 -5.66 15.49 17.62
C HIS A 130 -6.95 16.05 16.98
N LYS A 131 -6.87 17.11 16.19
CA LYS A 131 -8.04 17.76 15.58
C LYS A 131 -8.72 16.80 14.60
N ARG A 132 -7.95 16.10 13.79
CA ARG A 132 -8.42 15.13 12.81
C ARG A 132 -9.11 13.95 13.50
N ASN A 133 -8.49 13.38 14.53
CA ASN A 133 -9.06 12.26 15.29
C ASN A 133 -10.34 12.67 16.03
N GLN A 134 -10.36 13.84 16.67
CA GLN A 134 -11.57 14.35 17.33
C GLN A 134 -12.69 14.68 16.33
N SER A 135 -12.34 15.15 15.12
CA SER A 135 -13.32 15.44 14.07
C SER A 135 -13.95 14.20 13.45
N PHE A 136 -13.30 13.03 13.58
CA PHE A 136 -13.82 11.76 13.09
C PHE A 136 -15.05 11.32 13.89
N ASP A 137 -14.93 11.25 15.21
CA ASP A 137 -16.06 11.08 16.12
C ASP A 137 -15.68 11.57 17.52
N LYS A 138 -16.40 12.57 18.04
CA LYS A 138 -16.09 13.20 19.34
C LYS A 138 -16.35 12.27 20.52
N GLY A 139 -17.42 11.46 20.46
CA GLY A 139 -17.78 10.56 21.54
C GLY A 139 -16.81 9.39 21.64
N LEU A 140 -16.42 8.85 20.48
CA LEU A 140 -15.41 7.82 20.38
C LEU A 140 -14.02 8.32 20.81
N PHE A 141 -13.67 9.56 20.44
CA PHE A 141 -12.42 10.17 20.90
C PHE A 141 -12.37 10.29 22.42
N ALA A 142 -13.45 10.77 23.05
CA ALA A 142 -13.53 10.87 24.50
C ALA A 142 -13.40 9.49 25.18
N LEU A 143 -13.99 8.44 24.59
CA LEU A 143 -13.85 7.07 25.10
C LEU A 143 -12.39 6.57 25.07
N TYR A 144 -11.64 6.95 24.03
CA TYR A 144 -10.27 6.48 23.77
C TYR A 144 -9.16 7.47 24.16
N GLU A 145 -9.47 8.57 24.83
CA GLU A 145 -8.52 9.67 25.05
C GLU A 145 -7.21 9.19 25.73
N ASN A 146 -7.32 8.29 26.70
CA ASN A 146 -6.16 7.71 27.37
C ASN A 146 -5.29 6.87 26.42
N GLU A 147 -5.88 5.97 25.65
CA GLU A 147 -5.15 5.13 24.69
C GLU A 147 -4.57 5.96 23.55
N PHE A 148 -5.28 7.01 23.14
CA PHE A 148 -4.81 8.00 22.19
C PHE A 148 -3.51 8.64 22.67
N HIS A 149 -3.46 9.15 23.91
CA HIS A 149 -2.26 9.79 24.44
C HIS A 149 -1.07 8.83 24.62
N ILE A 150 -1.32 7.56 24.96
CA ILE A 150 -0.28 6.53 25.00
C ILE A 150 0.37 6.39 23.61
N MET A 151 -0.46 6.19 22.59
CA MET A 151 0.00 5.99 21.21
C MET A 151 0.62 7.26 20.62
N GLU A 152 0.07 8.44 20.94
CA GLU A 152 0.62 9.75 20.56
C GLU A 152 2.05 9.90 21.08
N LYS A 153 2.28 9.62 22.36
CA LYS A 153 3.61 9.72 22.98
C LYS A 153 4.65 8.80 22.32
N ILE A 154 4.23 7.59 21.93
CA ILE A 154 5.12 6.60 21.31
C ILE A 154 5.39 6.92 19.84
N SER A 155 4.40 7.49 19.15
CA SER A 155 4.42 7.71 17.70
C SER A 155 4.96 9.08 17.28
N ARG A 156 5.01 10.04 18.21
CA ARG A 156 5.50 11.40 17.95
C ARG A 156 6.89 11.37 17.35
N ASP A 157 7.08 12.16 16.29
CA ASP A 157 8.35 12.33 15.56
C ASP A 157 8.93 11.03 14.96
N ARG A 158 8.09 10.00 14.78
CA ARG A 158 8.50 8.74 14.14
C ARG A 158 7.91 8.57 12.75
N SER A 159 8.59 7.74 11.95
CA SER A 159 7.99 7.16 10.76
C SER A 159 6.84 6.24 11.15
N LYS A 160 5.74 6.29 10.39
CA LYS A 160 4.57 5.46 10.66
C LYS A 160 4.87 3.96 10.61
N GLY A 161 5.83 3.53 9.79
CA GLY A 161 6.19 2.11 9.72
C GLY A 161 6.78 1.53 11.01
N ILE A 162 7.36 2.37 11.87
CA ILE A 162 8.02 1.97 13.13
C ILE A 162 7.21 2.41 14.37
N THR A 163 5.91 2.65 14.18
CA THR A 163 4.94 2.83 15.27
C THR A 163 4.15 1.54 15.47
N PRO A 164 3.66 1.26 16.69
CA PRO A 164 2.88 0.04 16.96
C PRO A 164 1.71 -0.11 15.99
N ALA A 165 1.56 -1.29 15.41
CA ALA A 165 0.54 -1.55 14.40
C ALA A 165 -0.85 -1.73 15.01
N PHE A 166 -0.88 -2.20 16.26
CA PHE A 166 -2.06 -2.38 17.10
C PHE A 166 -1.67 -2.26 18.58
N LEU A 167 -2.66 -2.11 19.46
CA LEU A 167 -2.50 -2.28 20.89
C LEU A 167 -2.89 -3.69 21.31
N GLN A 168 -2.10 -4.27 22.22
CA GLN A 168 -2.42 -5.55 22.85
C GLN A 168 -3.73 -5.45 23.66
N PRO A 169 -4.40 -6.58 23.97
CA PRO A 169 -5.59 -6.57 24.83
C PRO A 169 -5.34 -5.95 26.22
N ASP A 170 -4.11 -6.02 26.73
CA ASP A 170 -3.69 -5.36 27.97
C ASP A 170 -3.30 -3.87 27.80
N MET A 171 -3.63 -3.29 26.64
CA MET A 171 -3.35 -1.90 26.24
C MET A 171 -1.87 -1.55 26.06
N THR A 172 -0.96 -2.52 26.19
CA THR A 172 0.44 -2.28 25.86
C THR A 172 0.67 -2.22 24.35
N PRO A 173 1.69 -1.51 23.86
CA PRO A 173 2.03 -1.48 22.44
C PRO A 173 2.32 -2.87 21.87
N GLY A 174 1.68 -3.21 20.75
CA GLY A 174 2.06 -4.36 19.95
C GLY A 174 3.32 -4.11 19.11
N PRO A 175 3.74 -5.12 18.32
CA PRO A 175 4.77 -4.95 17.29
C PRO A 175 4.44 -3.83 16.30
N ASP A 176 5.47 -3.23 15.70
CA ASP A 176 5.27 -2.20 14.69
C ASP A 176 4.91 -2.77 13.32
N TYR A 177 4.43 -1.89 12.42
CA TYR A 177 3.96 -2.30 11.10
C TYR A 177 5.06 -2.99 10.28
N LEU A 178 6.28 -2.43 10.28
CA LEU A 178 7.40 -2.92 9.48
C LEU A 178 7.88 -4.29 9.96
N GLU A 179 8.01 -4.48 11.26
CA GLU A 179 8.42 -5.73 11.88
C GLU A 179 7.44 -6.86 11.54
N LEU A 180 6.13 -6.60 11.60
CA LEU A 180 5.11 -7.57 11.19
C LEU A 180 5.24 -7.93 9.71
N LYS A 181 5.47 -6.96 8.82
CA LYS A 181 5.69 -7.25 7.39
C LYS A 181 6.91 -8.14 7.18
N LEU A 182 8.04 -7.82 7.77
CA LEU A 182 9.27 -8.61 7.66
C LEU A 182 9.08 -10.03 8.19
N ARG A 183 8.37 -10.18 9.32
CA ARG A 183 8.02 -11.51 9.86
C ARG A 183 7.15 -12.30 8.90
N SER A 184 6.13 -11.68 8.31
CA SER A 184 5.29 -12.33 7.31
C SER A 184 6.11 -12.84 6.11
N LEU A 185 7.09 -12.06 5.63
CA LEU A 185 7.95 -12.48 4.52
C LEU A 185 8.88 -13.63 4.87
N CYS A 186 9.31 -13.76 6.13
CA CYS A 186 10.05 -14.93 6.60
C CYS A 186 9.17 -16.19 6.59
N ILE A 187 7.93 -16.06 7.05
CA ILE A 187 6.93 -17.13 7.02
C ILE A 187 6.61 -17.55 5.58
N GLN A 188 6.48 -16.60 4.65
CA GLN A 188 6.29 -16.91 3.23
C GLN A 188 7.51 -17.61 2.62
N GLY A 189 8.73 -17.27 3.05
CA GLY A 189 9.95 -17.99 2.71
C GLY A 189 9.92 -19.46 3.14
N LEU A 190 9.45 -19.75 4.36
CA LEU A 190 9.23 -21.12 4.84
C LEU A 190 8.22 -21.88 3.98
N LYS A 191 7.08 -21.24 3.66
CA LYS A 191 6.03 -21.83 2.80
C LYS A 191 6.57 -22.19 1.42
N ALA A 192 7.33 -21.29 0.81
CA ALA A 192 7.95 -21.48 -0.50
C ALA A 192 8.93 -22.66 -0.50
N HIS A 193 9.81 -22.73 0.51
CA HIS A 193 10.77 -23.83 0.63
C HIS A 193 10.07 -25.18 0.78
N ARG A 194 9.03 -25.26 1.61
CA ARG A 194 8.26 -26.50 1.82
C ARG A 194 7.59 -26.97 0.54
N HIS A 195 6.94 -26.04 -0.18
CA HIS A 195 6.30 -26.34 -1.46
C HIS A 195 7.31 -26.88 -2.47
N ALA A 196 8.49 -26.26 -2.56
CA ALA A 196 9.58 -26.72 -3.42
C ALA A 196 10.11 -28.10 -3.01
N ALA A 197 10.31 -28.36 -1.71
CA ALA A 197 10.80 -29.63 -1.20
C ALA A 197 9.84 -30.80 -1.48
N ASN A 198 8.53 -30.56 -1.41
CA ASN A 198 7.50 -31.54 -1.77
C ASN A 198 7.50 -31.85 -3.28
N ALA A 199 7.79 -30.86 -4.13
CA ALA A 199 7.82 -31.03 -5.57
C ALA A 199 9.11 -31.70 -6.08
N LYS A 200 10.26 -31.31 -5.53
CA LYS A 200 11.58 -31.87 -5.83
C LYS A 200 12.44 -31.88 -4.56
N PRO A 201 12.62 -33.05 -3.91
CA PRO A 201 13.47 -33.15 -2.72
C PRO A 201 14.90 -32.71 -3.05
N GLY A 202 15.34 -31.60 -2.46
CA GLY A 202 16.64 -31.01 -2.70
C GLY A 202 16.98 -29.95 -1.65
N ASN A 203 18.27 -29.64 -1.50
CA ASN A 203 18.78 -28.79 -0.42
C ASN A 203 18.80 -27.29 -0.81
N ALA A 204 17.67 -26.77 -1.31
CA ALA A 204 17.56 -25.34 -1.59
C ALA A 204 17.49 -24.55 -0.28
N GLY A 205 18.35 -23.54 -0.10
CA GLY A 205 18.37 -22.72 1.12
C GLY A 205 17.02 -22.03 1.37
N ILE A 206 16.63 -21.91 2.64
CA ILE A 206 15.45 -21.15 3.06
C ILE A 206 15.86 -19.69 3.21
N ALA A 207 15.11 -18.77 2.60
CA ALA A 207 15.33 -17.34 2.78
C ALA A 207 14.01 -16.57 2.79
N MET A 208 14.00 -15.43 3.46
CA MET A 208 12.91 -14.47 3.41
C MET A 208 12.62 -14.01 1.97
N VAL A 209 11.36 -13.77 1.64
CA VAL A 209 11.01 -13.10 0.38
C VAL A 209 11.70 -11.72 0.31
N PRO A 210 12.37 -11.35 -0.79
CA PRO A 210 13.03 -10.05 -0.92
C PRO A 210 12.09 -8.89 -0.60
N PHE A 211 12.57 -7.96 0.20
CA PHE A 211 11.82 -6.80 0.66
C PHE A 211 12.39 -5.53 0.08
N PHE A 212 11.53 -4.58 -0.27
CA PHE A 212 11.96 -3.24 -0.61
C PHE A 212 11.04 -2.18 0.01
N GLN A 213 11.54 -0.96 0.14
CA GLN A 213 10.75 0.14 0.67
C GLN A 213 11.17 1.48 0.12
N MET A 214 10.23 2.41 0.07
CA MET A 214 10.52 3.83 -0.12
C MET A 214 10.40 4.57 1.21
N THR A 215 11.52 5.07 1.72
CA THR A 215 11.57 6.01 2.86
C THR A 215 11.64 7.45 2.33
N SER A 216 11.70 8.44 3.22
CA SER A 216 12.04 9.83 2.86
C SER A 216 13.29 10.26 3.61
N LEU A 217 13.91 11.36 3.19
CA LEU A 217 15.04 11.95 3.93
C LEU A 217 14.72 12.22 5.41
N LEU A 218 13.44 12.39 5.76
CA LEU A 218 12.99 12.61 7.13
C LEU A 218 12.82 11.32 7.93
N THR A 219 12.60 10.18 7.28
CA THR A 219 12.28 8.91 7.95
C THR A 219 13.39 7.87 7.87
N ASP A 220 14.26 7.93 6.86
CA ASP A 220 15.16 6.85 6.49
C ASP A 220 16.06 6.39 7.64
N GLN A 221 16.81 7.31 8.27
CA GLN A 221 17.74 6.97 9.35
C GLN A 221 17.05 6.22 10.50
N SER A 222 15.86 6.68 10.91
CA SER A 222 15.09 6.05 11.99
C SER A 222 14.60 4.65 11.62
N VAL A 223 14.22 4.45 10.35
CA VAL A 223 13.76 3.17 9.81
C VAL A 223 14.92 2.18 9.71
N GLN A 224 16.08 2.59 9.19
CA GLN A 224 17.27 1.73 9.13
C GLN A 224 17.71 1.30 10.53
N ALA A 225 17.71 2.23 11.49
CA ALA A 225 18.04 1.93 12.89
C ALA A 225 17.06 0.95 13.54
N ALA A 226 15.77 0.97 13.17
CA ALA A 226 14.79 0.00 13.64
C ALA A 226 15.04 -1.40 13.05
N ILE A 227 15.32 -1.48 11.74
CA ILE A 227 15.62 -2.74 11.05
C ILE A 227 16.79 -3.49 11.69
N GLU A 228 17.84 -2.78 12.08
CA GLU A 228 18.99 -3.41 12.73
C GLU A 228 18.61 -4.01 14.10
N LYS A 229 17.72 -3.35 14.85
CA LYS A 229 17.23 -3.86 16.14
C LYS A 229 16.35 -5.10 16.01
N TYR A 230 15.63 -5.24 14.89
CA TYR A 230 14.74 -6.38 14.68
C TYR A 230 15.46 -7.74 14.67
N ARG A 231 16.77 -7.79 14.37
CA ARG A 231 17.56 -9.04 14.46
C ARG A 231 17.52 -9.69 15.85
N GLN A 232 17.28 -8.88 16.88
CA GLN A 232 17.24 -9.32 18.27
C GLN A 232 15.82 -9.34 18.83
N SER A 233 14.81 -8.98 18.04
CA SER A 233 13.45 -8.92 18.52
C SER A 233 12.86 -10.33 18.65
N PRO A 234 11.94 -10.56 19.61
CA PRO A 234 11.25 -11.84 19.72
C PRO A 234 10.52 -12.29 18.44
N LEU A 235 10.16 -11.34 17.56
CA LEU A 235 9.47 -11.64 16.30
C LEU A 235 10.40 -12.15 15.20
N LEU A 236 11.68 -11.81 15.23
CA LEU A 236 12.59 -12.08 14.10
C LEU A 236 13.90 -12.75 14.49
N SER A 237 14.23 -12.85 15.78
CA SER A 237 15.49 -13.43 16.26
C SER A 237 15.67 -14.89 15.85
N GLU A 238 14.63 -15.72 15.94
CA GLU A 238 14.69 -17.14 15.52
C GLU A 238 14.91 -17.25 14.01
N PHE A 239 14.22 -16.41 13.22
CA PHE A 239 14.42 -16.35 11.76
C PHE A 239 15.82 -15.88 11.38
N PHE A 240 16.40 -14.96 12.15
CA PHE A 240 17.77 -14.49 11.95
C PHE A 240 18.78 -15.58 12.27
N GLN A 241 18.61 -16.30 13.39
CA GLN A 241 19.47 -17.42 13.80
C GLN A 241 19.47 -18.56 12.77
N GLU A 242 18.32 -18.85 12.17
CA GLU A 242 18.18 -19.85 11.09
C GLU A 242 18.65 -19.33 9.71
N GLY A 243 19.16 -18.10 9.62
CA GLY A 243 19.62 -17.50 8.36
C GLY A 243 18.51 -17.14 7.36
N ILE A 244 17.24 -17.19 7.77
CA ILE A 244 16.08 -16.89 6.92
C ILE A 244 15.93 -15.38 6.77
N PHE A 245 15.97 -14.64 7.89
CA PHE A 245 15.95 -13.18 7.90
C PHE A 245 17.35 -12.63 7.63
N SER A 246 17.49 -11.81 6.58
CA SER A 246 18.75 -11.12 6.26
C SER A 246 18.48 -9.70 5.79
N ALA A 247 19.22 -8.75 6.37
CA ALA A 247 19.18 -7.34 5.96
C ALA A 247 19.68 -7.12 4.52
N ASP A 248 20.51 -8.01 3.98
CA ASP A 248 20.99 -7.92 2.59
C ASP A 248 19.85 -8.08 1.56
N ARG A 249 18.71 -8.61 2.01
CA ARG A 249 17.48 -8.79 1.22
C ARG A 249 16.49 -7.64 1.41
N ILE A 250 16.89 -6.56 2.08
CA ILE A 250 16.11 -5.34 2.31
C ILE A 250 16.72 -4.24 1.44
N HIS A 251 15.96 -3.73 0.48
CA HIS A 251 16.38 -2.64 -0.39
C HIS A 251 15.61 -1.37 -0.06
N THR A 252 16.30 -0.24 0.16
CA THR A 252 15.65 1.03 0.49
C THR A 252 16.00 2.09 -0.53
N GLY A 253 14.98 2.73 -1.12
CA GLY A 253 15.13 3.95 -1.89
C GLY A 253 14.62 5.13 -1.08
N VAL A 254 15.36 6.23 -1.09
CA VAL A 254 15.03 7.42 -0.31
C VAL A 254 14.38 8.46 -1.22
N GLN A 255 13.13 8.80 -0.96
CA GLN A 255 12.42 9.84 -1.67
C GLN A 255 13.04 11.21 -1.37
N PRO A 256 13.40 12.01 -2.40
CA PRO A 256 13.86 13.37 -2.21
C PRO A 256 12.72 14.28 -1.76
N LEU A 257 13.06 15.42 -1.16
CA LEU A 257 12.08 16.46 -0.79
C LEU A 257 11.90 17.42 -1.97
N LEU A 258 10.64 17.77 -2.26
CA LEU A 258 10.28 18.93 -3.06
C LEU A 258 10.12 20.15 -2.14
N THR A 259 9.57 21.23 -2.70
CA THR A 259 9.11 22.41 -1.96
C THR A 259 7.65 22.70 -2.29
N ALA A 260 6.98 23.42 -1.40
CA ALA A 260 5.71 24.08 -1.70
C ALA A 260 5.86 25.16 -2.77
N TYR A 261 4.75 25.44 -3.46
CA TYR A 261 4.63 26.47 -4.51
C TYR A 261 3.62 27.54 -4.10
N SER A 262 3.62 28.67 -4.79
CA SER A 262 2.67 29.75 -4.52
C SER A 262 1.21 29.30 -4.71
N HIS A 263 0.35 29.62 -3.74
CA HIS A 263 -1.09 29.37 -3.78
C HIS A 263 -1.75 29.91 -5.05
N SER A 264 -2.74 29.21 -5.60
CA SER A 264 -3.36 29.58 -6.88
C SER A 264 -4.12 30.92 -6.83
N SER A 265 -4.49 31.40 -5.66
CA SER A 265 -5.08 32.74 -5.47
C SER A 265 -4.11 33.90 -5.70
N LYS A 266 -2.79 33.67 -5.64
CA LYS A 266 -1.79 34.73 -5.82
C LYS A 266 -1.60 35.10 -7.30
N ALA A 267 -1.41 34.09 -8.14
CA ALA A 267 -1.19 34.27 -9.57
C ALA A 267 -1.44 32.94 -10.32
N LYS A 268 -1.72 33.07 -11.63
CA LYS A 268 -1.86 31.90 -12.52
C LYS A 268 -0.53 31.15 -12.73
N LYS A 269 0.58 31.88 -12.81
CA LYS A 269 1.92 31.28 -12.80
C LYS A 269 2.30 31.01 -11.35
N LYS A 270 2.81 29.81 -11.08
CA LYS A 270 3.33 29.45 -9.77
C LYS A 270 4.79 29.88 -9.63
N GLU A 271 5.18 30.15 -8.40
CA GLU A 271 6.55 30.41 -7.96
C GLU A 271 6.89 29.47 -6.80
N ILE A 272 8.16 29.41 -6.39
CA ILE A 272 8.55 28.71 -5.16
C ILE A 272 7.92 29.45 -3.97
N PHE A 273 7.26 28.72 -3.07
CA PHE A 273 6.77 29.31 -1.82
C PHE A 273 7.96 29.53 -0.88
N SER A 274 8.25 30.80 -0.59
CA SER A 274 9.46 31.22 0.14
C SER A 274 9.16 32.01 1.42
N THR A 275 7.91 31.97 1.90
CA THR A 275 7.45 32.74 3.06
C THR A 275 6.84 31.87 4.16
N ALA A 276 7.35 30.65 4.33
CA ALA A 276 6.83 29.71 5.33
C ALA A 276 6.86 30.33 6.73
N TYR A 277 5.76 30.19 7.48
CA TYR A 277 5.59 30.76 8.82
C TYR A 277 5.81 32.29 8.89
N GLY A 278 5.57 33.00 7.78
CA GLY A 278 5.76 34.45 7.68
C GLY A 278 7.21 34.91 7.55
N LYS A 279 8.17 33.99 7.44
CA LYS A 279 9.61 34.32 7.34
C LYS A 279 10.04 34.38 5.88
N GLN A 280 10.68 35.50 5.48
CA GLN A 280 11.24 35.64 4.13
C GLN A 280 12.37 34.64 3.87
N ASN A 281 12.48 34.16 2.63
CA ASN A 281 13.43 33.12 2.21
C ASN A 281 13.34 31.81 3.00
N SER A 282 12.15 31.49 3.49
CA SER A 282 11.86 30.24 4.18
C SER A 282 11.02 29.34 3.27
N PRO A 283 11.63 28.36 2.57
CA PRO A 283 10.87 27.37 1.83
C PRO A 283 10.13 26.43 2.78
N LEU A 284 9.22 25.62 2.23
CA LEU A 284 8.55 24.55 2.96
C LEU A 284 8.90 23.21 2.29
N PRO A 285 9.81 22.41 2.87
CA PRO A 285 10.17 21.11 2.32
C PRO A 285 8.99 20.13 2.45
N MET A 286 8.69 19.39 1.38
CA MET A 286 7.56 18.45 1.36
C MET A 286 7.86 17.25 0.46
N PRO A 287 7.37 16.04 0.79
CA PRO A 287 7.45 14.91 -0.14
C PRO A 287 6.57 15.19 -1.39
N GLY A 288 7.00 14.71 -2.56
CA GLY A 288 6.24 14.84 -3.81
C GLY A 288 5.12 13.81 -4.00
N GLY A 289 4.57 13.30 -2.90
CA GLY A 289 3.57 12.23 -2.89
C GLY A 289 4.15 10.84 -3.13
N HIS A 290 3.39 9.81 -2.80
CA HIS A 290 3.87 8.44 -2.86
C HIS A 290 4.07 7.91 -4.29
N GLY A 291 3.48 8.56 -5.31
CA GLY A 291 3.69 8.23 -6.72
C GLY A 291 5.14 8.39 -7.19
N GLN A 292 5.95 9.19 -6.50
CA GLN A 292 7.38 9.29 -6.77
C GLN A 292 8.18 8.01 -6.48
N ASN A 293 7.56 6.98 -5.89
CA ASN A 293 8.19 5.68 -5.70
C ASN A 293 8.75 5.09 -6.99
N PHE A 294 8.12 5.32 -8.15
CA PHE A 294 8.65 4.80 -9.41
C PHE A 294 9.99 5.42 -9.78
N LEU A 295 10.24 6.67 -9.35
CA LEU A 295 11.54 7.33 -9.49
C LEU A 295 12.50 6.90 -8.37
N ALA A 296 12.06 6.99 -7.11
CA ALA A 296 12.92 6.72 -5.95
C ALA A 296 13.37 5.25 -5.82
N LEU A 297 12.56 4.32 -6.35
CA LEU A 297 12.85 2.88 -6.34
C LEU A 297 13.30 2.36 -7.72
N ALA A 298 13.58 3.25 -8.68
CA ALA A 298 13.78 2.84 -10.06
C ALA A 298 14.89 1.79 -10.23
N ASP A 299 16.03 2.06 -9.59
CA ASP A 299 17.18 1.15 -9.64
C ASP A 299 16.96 -0.13 -8.83
N ILE A 300 16.11 -0.08 -7.80
CA ILE A 300 15.71 -1.27 -7.04
C ILE A 300 14.82 -2.16 -7.89
N TYR A 301 13.83 -1.62 -8.62
CA TYR A 301 13.01 -2.41 -9.54
C TYR A 301 13.88 -3.07 -10.62
N ARG A 302 14.83 -2.34 -11.21
CA ARG A 302 15.78 -2.87 -12.19
C ARG A 302 16.66 -3.96 -11.60
N LYS A 303 17.19 -3.74 -10.39
CA LYS A 303 18.00 -4.72 -9.67
C LYS A 303 17.22 -6.00 -9.36
N LEU A 304 16.04 -5.89 -8.78
CA LEU A 304 15.18 -7.04 -8.47
C LEU A 304 14.89 -7.86 -9.75
N HIS A 305 14.56 -7.17 -10.84
CA HIS A 305 14.32 -7.81 -12.13
C HIS A 305 15.55 -8.57 -12.67
N HIS A 306 16.73 -7.93 -12.59
CA HIS A 306 18.02 -8.53 -12.94
C HIS A 306 18.32 -9.77 -12.10
N ASP A 307 18.02 -9.73 -10.80
CA ASP A 307 18.21 -10.83 -9.85
C ASP A 307 17.20 -11.99 -10.02
N GLY A 308 16.36 -11.94 -11.07
CA GLY A 308 15.42 -13.02 -11.40
C GLY A 308 14.02 -12.86 -10.79
N ILE A 309 13.74 -11.78 -10.06
CA ILE A 309 12.39 -11.46 -9.58
C ILE A 309 11.52 -11.05 -10.77
N ARG A 310 10.27 -11.50 -10.76
CA ARG A 310 9.27 -11.24 -11.82
C ARG A 310 8.02 -10.58 -11.30
N PHE A 311 7.71 -10.73 -10.03
CA PHE A 311 6.54 -10.10 -9.41
C PHE A 311 6.97 -9.21 -8.24
N ALA A 312 6.36 -8.03 -8.13
CA ALA A 312 6.61 -7.12 -7.02
C ALA A 312 5.28 -6.61 -6.45
N TYR A 313 5.00 -6.93 -5.20
CA TYR A 313 3.97 -6.23 -4.45
C TYR A 313 4.45 -4.83 -4.06
N LEU A 314 3.55 -3.86 -4.02
CA LEU A 314 3.75 -2.56 -3.39
C LEU A 314 2.48 -2.20 -2.62
N THR A 315 2.62 -1.77 -1.37
CA THR A 315 1.49 -1.34 -0.54
C THR A 315 1.87 -0.19 0.39
N ASN A 316 0.87 0.46 1.00
CA ASN A 316 1.11 1.38 2.11
C ASN A 316 1.53 0.60 3.37
N ILE A 317 2.55 1.08 4.08
CA ILE A 317 3.04 0.41 5.29
C ILE A 317 1.96 0.25 6.38
N ASP A 318 1.01 1.18 6.44
CA ASP A 318 -0.07 1.18 7.43
C ASP A 318 -1.21 0.19 7.17
N ASN A 319 -1.18 -0.56 6.06
CA ASN A 319 -2.18 -1.59 5.78
C ASN A 319 -1.71 -2.96 6.29
N MET A 320 -2.21 -3.39 7.45
CA MET A 320 -1.91 -4.73 8.00
C MET A 320 -2.56 -5.86 7.20
N GLY A 321 -3.60 -5.61 6.41
CA GLY A 321 -4.26 -6.62 5.59
C GLY A 321 -3.48 -6.99 4.32
N ALA A 322 -2.61 -6.09 3.84
CA ALA A 322 -1.82 -6.31 2.64
C ALA A 322 -0.63 -7.24 2.89
N THR A 323 -0.82 -8.53 2.66
CA THR A 323 0.22 -9.57 2.66
C THR A 323 0.35 -10.19 1.27
N ILE A 324 1.26 -11.14 1.08
CA ILE A 324 1.36 -11.86 -0.20
C ILE A 324 0.15 -12.78 -0.36
N ASP A 325 -0.57 -12.64 -1.46
CA ASP A 325 -1.62 -13.59 -1.88
C ASP A 325 -1.11 -14.42 -3.05
N THR A 326 -0.83 -15.69 -2.81
CA THR A 326 -0.30 -16.60 -3.84
C THR A 326 -1.31 -16.84 -4.96
N ALA A 327 -2.62 -16.78 -4.71
CA ALA A 327 -3.60 -16.90 -5.78
C ALA A 327 -3.46 -15.75 -6.79
N ALA A 328 -3.21 -14.53 -6.31
CA ALA A 328 -3.04 -13.35 -7.16
C ALA A 328 -1.77 -13.44 -8.02
N ILE A 329 -0.68 -13.97 -7.45
CA ILE A 329 0.56 -14.26 -8.20
C ILE A 329 0.29 -15.31 -9.29
N GLY A 330 -0.39 -16.40 -8.94
CA GLY A 330 -0.75 -17.45 -9.89
C GLY A 330 -1.62 -16.91 -11.03
N LEU A 331 -2.61 -16.08 -10.70
CA LEU A 331 -3.50 -15.45 -11.68
C LEU A 331 -2.76 -14.50 -12.61
N MET A 332 -1.87 -13.66 -12.07
CA MET A 332 -1.00 -12.79 -12.87
C MET A 332 -0.13 -13.61 -13.85
N ALA A 333 0.39 -14.76 -13.40
CA ALA A 333 1.23 -15.63 -14.22
C ALA A 333 0.45 -16.30 -15.36
N VAL A 334 -0.74 -16.86 -15.10
CA VAL A 334 -1.55 -17.53 -16.15
C VAL A 334 -2.13 -16.54 -17.18
N THR A 335 -2.37 -15.30 -16.78
CA THR A 335 -2.92 -14.26 -17.67
C THR A 335 -1.86 -13.43 -18.38
N ASP A 336 -0.61 -13.46 -17.91
CA ASP A 336 0.46 -12.53 -18.29
C ASP A 336 -0.01 -11.06 -18.18
N ALA A 337 -0.74 -10.77 -17.10
CA ALA A 337 -1.21 -9.44 -16.79
C ALA A 337 -0.03 -8.55 -16.37
N GLN A 338 -0.12 -7.27 -16.71
CA GLN A 338 0.96 -6.31 -16.46
C GLN A 338 0.99 -5.84 -15.00
N ALA A 339 -0.20 -5.70 -14.39
CA ALA A 339 -0.36 -5.39 -12.99
C ALA A 339 -1.74 -5.86 -12.50
N GLY A 340 -1.84 -6.14 -11.21
CA GLY A 340 -3.08 -6.37 -10.48
C GLY A 340 -3.23 -5.38 -9.33
N PHE A 341 -4.45 -4.99 -8.98
CA PHE A 341 -4.71 -4.02 -7.92
C PHE A 341 -5.83 -4.51 -7.01
N ASP A 342 -5.62 -4.42 -5.70
CA ASP A 342 -6.64 -4.76 -4.71
C ASP A 342 -7.64 -3.60 -4.60
N PHE A 343 -8.92 -3.91 -4.74
CA PHE A 343 -10.01 -3.01 -4.39
C PHE A 343 -11.00 -3.72 -3.49
N SER A 344 -11.31 -3.15 -2.33
CA SER A 344 -12.25 -3.74 -1.40
C SER A 344 -13.68 -3.31 -1.72
N PHE A 345 -14.65 -4.19 -1.46
CA PHE A 345 -16.05 -3.76 -1.42
C PHE A 345 -16.21 -2.63 -0.40
N ARG A 346 -16.78 -1.50 -0.85
CA ARG A 346 -16.93 -0.29 -0.04
C ARG A 346 -17.77 -0.57 1.21
N THR A 347 -17.36 0.03 2.33
CA THR A 347 -18.13 0.06 3.58
C THR A 347 -18.66 1.47 3.86
N PRO A 348 -19.68 1.65 4.73
CA PRO A 348 -20.26 2.98 4.99
C PRO A 348 -19.26 4.05 5.48
N ILE A 349 -18.17 3.64 6.12
CA ILE A 349 -17.12 4.55 6.60
C ILE A 349 -16.13 4.99 5.51
N ASP A 350 -16.15 4.34 4.34
CA ASP A 350 -15.34 4.71 3.18
C ASP A 350 -15.98 5.91 2.46
N ILE A 351 -15.96 7.06 3.13
CA ILE A 351 -16.57 8.31 2.68
C ILE A 351 -15.63 9.16 1.81
N LYS A 352 -14.31 8.90 1.89
CA LYS A 352 -13.26 9.61 1.14
C LYS A 352 -12.15 8.65 0.74
N GLY A 353 -11.65 8.81 -0.47
CA GLY A 353 -10.57 8.02 -1.05
C GLY A 353 -10.93 7.53 -2.45
N GLY A 354 -10.00 6.78 -3.06
CA GLY A 354 -10.12 6.36 -4.45
C GLY A 354 -11.11 5.21 -4.64
N ILE A 355 -12.00 5.32 -5.62
CA ILE A 355 -12.81 4.20 -6.11
C ILE A 355 -12.40 3.79 -7.52
N LEU A 356 -12.75 2.56 -7.88
CA LEU A 356 -12.63 2.06 -9.24
C LEU A 356 -13.69 2.72 -10.12
N MET A 357 -13.27 3.23 -11.27
CA MET A 357 -14.16 3.86 -12.24
C MET A 357 -13.70 3.64 -13.67
N ARG A 358 -14.60 3.84 -14.62
CA ARG A 358 -14.25 4.01 -16.04
C ARG A 358 -14.29 5.49 -16.40
N ASP A 359 -13.26 5.95 -17.11
CA ASP A 359 -13.26 7.29 -17.68
C ASP A 359 -14.07 7.33 -19.00
N ASN A 360 -14.21 8.54 -19.57
CA ASN A 360 -14.91 8.76 -20.84
C ASN A 360 -14.28 8.05 -22.05
N SER A 361 -13.05 7.51 -21.92
CA SER A 361 -12.40 6.68 -22.95
C SER A 361 -12.63 5.18 -22.73
N GLY A 362 -13.39 4.80 -21.70
CA GLY A 362 -13.69 3.41 -21.32
C GLY A 362 -12.58 2.74 -20.50
N LYS A 363 -11.49 3.45 -20.18
CA LYS A 363 -10.35 2.92 -19.42
C LYS A 363 -10.64 2.89 -17.93
N ILE A 364 -10.15 1.84 -17.28
CA ILE A 364 -10.20 1.69 -15.83
C ILE A 364 -9.23 2.69 -15.18
N ASN A 365 -9.71 3.41 -14.17
CA ASN A 365 -8.94 4.33 -13.36
C ASN A 365 -9.31 4.19 -11.87
N ALA A 366 -8.45 4.73 -11.01
CA ALA A 366 -8.75 4.99 -9.60
C ALA A 366 -8.84 6.50 -9.40
N ALA A 367 -9.95 7.00 -8.84
CA ALA A 367 -10.09 8.42 -8.55
C ALA A 367 -10.92 8.68 -7.29
N ASP A 368 -10.68 9.82 -6.65
CA ASP A 368 -11.24 10.12 -5.33
C ASP A 368 -12.72 10.49 -5.38
N ILE A 369 -13.48 9.94 -4.42
CA ILE A 369 -14.86 10.35 -4.12
C ILE A 369 -14.88 11.86 -3.81
N GLY A 370 -15.83 12.58 -4.43
CA GLY A 370 -16.01 14.02 -4.31
C GLY A 370 -15.22 14.84 -5.32
N ALA A 371 -14.10 14.32 -5.84
CA ALA A 371 -13.33 14.98 -6.90
C ALA A 371 -13.71 14.46 -8.30
N ALA A 372 -13.95 13.15 -8.42
CA ALA A 372 -14.21 12.48 -9.69
C ALA A 372 -15.65 12.03 -9.90
N ILE A 373 -16.36 11.79 -8.80
CA ILE A 373 -17.76 11.35 -8.74
C ILE A 373 -18.39 11.91 -7.46
N SER A 374 -19.64 12.34 -7.51
CA SER A 374 -20.35 12.84 -6.33
C SER A 374 -20.79 11.70 -5.41
N PHE A 375 -21.06 12.02 -4.14
CA PHE A 375 -21.58 11.04 -3.18
C PHE A 375 -23.01 10.58 -3.53
N GLU A 376 -23.81 11.47 -4.13
CA GLU A 376 -25.17 11.15 -4.59
C GLU A 376 -25.13 10.10 -5.70
N GLU A 377 -24.24 10.24 -6.69
CA GLU A 377 -24.06 9.25 -7.77
C GLU A 377 -23.60 7.89 -7.23
N ILE A 378 -22.73 7.86 -6.23
CA ILE A 378 -22.32 6.61 -5.57
C ILE A 378 -23.51 5.96 -4.87
N THR A 379 -24.26 6.74 -4.09
CA THR A 379 -25.43 6.25 -3.35
C THR A 379 -26.49 5.69 -4.30
N GLN A 380 -26.71 6.36 -5.43
CA GLN A 380 -27.60 5.88 -6.47
C GLN A 380 -27.10 4.56 -7.09
N ALA A 381 -25.81 4.47 -7.42
CA ALA A 381 -25.24 3.23 -7.97
C ALA A 381 -25.38 2.05 -6.99
N GLU A 382 -25.20 2.28 -5.69
CA GLU A 382 -25.42 1.27 -4.64
C GLU A 382 -26.89 0.87 -4.54
N ALA A 383 -27.82 1.83 -4.61
CA ALA A 383 -29.26 1.57 -4.62
C ALA A 383 -29.72 0.77 -5.86
N GLU A 384 -29.02 0.89 -6.97
CA GLU A 384 -29.19 0.08 -8.19
C GLU A 384 -28.56 -1.32 -8.08
N GLY A 385 -27.93 -1.64 -6.95
CA GLY A 385 -27.30 -2.95 -6.68
C GLY A 385 -25.86 -3.08 -7.17
N LYS A 386 -25.22 -1.98 -7.61
CA LYS A 386 -23.81 -2.03 -8.06
C LYS A 386 -22.87 -2.09 -6.88
N HIS A 387 -21.79 -2.88 -7.03
CA HIS A 387 -20.72 -2.93 -6.05
C HIS A 387 -19.72 -1.80 -6.30
N ILE A 388 -19.56 -0.93 -5.31
CA ILE A 388 -18.51 0.09 -5.32
C ILE A 388 -17.22 -0.53 -4.80
N LEU A 389 -16.18 -0.46 -5.62
CA LEU A 389 -14.85 -1.00 -5.31
C LEU A 389 -13.92 0.14 -4.89
N PHE A 390 -13.41 0.08 -3.66
CA PHE A 390 -12.58 1.09 -3.01
C PHE A 390 -11.10 0.67 -3.04
N ASN A 391 -10.21 1.58 -3.42
CA ASN A 391 -8.79 1.28 -3.62
C ASN A 391 -8.09 0.91 -2.31
N CYS A 392 -7.54 -0.31 -2.23
CA CYS A 392 -6.81 -0.80 -1.06
C CYS A 392 -5.38 -0.28 -0.95
N ALA A 393 -4.94 0.56 -1.89
CA ALA A 393 -3.57 1.03 -2.00
C ALA A 393 -2.55 -0.13 -2.00
N THR A 394 -2.84 -1.17 -2.78
CA THR A 394 -2.00 -2.35 -2.95
C THR A 394 -2.00 -2.77 -4.42
N GLY A 395 -0.81 -2.92 -4.98
CA GLY A 395 -0.60 -3.36 -6.35
C GLY A 395 0.39 -4.52 -6.42
N LEU A 396 0.18 -5.42 -7.38
CA LEU A 396 1.06 -6.51 -7.76
C LEU A 396 1.53 -6.27 -9.19
N PHE A 397 2.81 -6.02 -9.39
CA PHE A 397 3.37 -5.65 -10.68
C PHE A 397 4.17 -6.78 -11.30
N ASN A 398 3.99 -7.00 -12.62
CA ASN A 398 4.92 -7.78 -13.41
C ASN A 398 6.16 -6.91 -13.70
N LEU A 399 7.33 -7.33 -13.22
CA LEU A 399 8.58 -6.58 -13.35
C LEU A 399 9.08 -6.51 -14.80
N ASP A 400 8.78 -7.50 -15.65
CA ASP A 400 9.13 -7.43 -17.08
C ASP A 400 8.43 -6.23 -17.73
N TYR A 401 7.16 -5.99 -17.37
CA TYR A 401 6.42 -4.82 -17.83
C TYR A 401 6.87 -3.53 -17.12
N LEU A 402 6.95 -3.55 -15.78
CA LEU A 402 7.25 -2.35 -15.00
C LEU A 402 8.60 -1.76 -15.39
N VAL A 403 9.67 -2.56 -15.42
CA VAL A 403 11.02 -2.09 -15.73
C VAL A 403 11.10 -1.56 -17.17
N LYS A 404 10.48 -2.26 -18.13
CA LYS A 404 10.43 -1.84 -19.54
C LYS A 404 9.73 -0.48 -19.74
N ASN A 405 8.74 -0.17 -18.90
CA ASN A 405 7.91 1.03 -19.04
C ASN A 405 8.18 2.08 -17.95
N LEU A 406 9.22 1.90 -17.14
CA LEU A 406 9.42 2.67 -15.92
C LEU A 406 9.56 4.17 -16.19
N ASP A 407 10.36 4.56 -17.18
CA ASP A 407 10.57 5.97 -17.52
C ASP A 407 9.27 6.60 -18.07
N TYR A 408 8.49 5.85 -18.84
CA TYR A 408 7.16 6.27 -19.29
C TYR A 408 6.22 6.50 -18.10
N ILE A 409 6.23 5.58 -17.13
CA ILE A 409 5.39 5.69 -15.92
C ILE A 409 5.79 6.92 -15.10
N ILE A 410 7.09 7.10 -14.85
CA ILE A 410 7.62 8.28 -14.14
C ILE A 410 7.17 9.57 -14.83
N GLU A 411 7.20 9.61 -16.16
CA GLU A 411 6.84 10.80 -16.94
C GLU A 411 5.33 11.05 -17.03
N LYS A 412 4.52 9.99 -17.11
CA LYS A 412 3.07 10.07 -17.38
C LYS A 412 2.21 10.00 -16.13
N LEU A 413 2.72 9.54 -14.99
CA LEU A 413 1.96 9.51 -13.76
C LEU A 413 1.51 10.95 -13.40
N PRO A 414 0.20 11.21 -13.20
CA PRO A 414 -0.30 12.56 -13.03
C PRO A 414 0.35 13.30 -11.86
N MET A 415 0.74 14.55 -12.10
CA MET A 415 1.16 15.49 -11.06
C MET A 415 -0.04 16.36 -10.69
N ARG A 416 -0.53 16.23 -9.45
CA ARG A 416 -1.65 16.97 -8.90
C ARG A 416 -1.13 18.17 -8.10
N PHE A 417 -1.75 19.33 -8.28
CA PHE A 417 -1.50 20.50 -7.45
C PHE A 417 -2.72 20.76 -6.56
N SER A 418 -2.53 20.77 -5.25
CA SER A 418 -3.58 21.07 -4.27
C SER A 418 -3.22 22.32 -3.48
N ASP A 419 -4.17 23.22 -3.34
CA ASP A 419 -4.03 24.41 -2.50
C ASP A 419 -4.23 24.05 -1.02
N GLN A 420 -3.42 24.66 -0.15
CA GLN A 420 -3.35 24.38 1.28
C GLN A 420 -3.46 25.69 2.05
N ASP A 421 -4.23 25.65 3.14
CA ASP A 421 -4.31 26.69 4.15
C ASP A 421 -3.97 26.07 5.52
N LYS A 422 -2.74 26.30 5.97
CA LYS A 422 -2.15 25.70 7.18
C LYS A 422 -1.28 26.71 7.90
N ASP A 423 -0.76 26.35 9.08
CA ASP A 423 0.11 27.19 9.91
C ASP A 423 1.35 27.71 9.16
N ALA A 424 1.86 26.95 8.20
CA ALA A 424 2.99 27.37 7.36
C ALA A 424 2.64 28.51 6.39
N GLY A 425 1.34 28.76 6.13
CA GLY A 425 0.81 29.81 5.26
C GLY A 425 -0.10 29.25 4.14
N LEU A 426 -0.45 30.13 3.20
CA LEU A 426 -1.18 29.78 1.98
C LEU A 426 -0.21 29.37 0.87
N TYR A 427 -0.25 28.10 0.49
CA TYR A 427 0.64 27.51 -0.52
C TYR A 427 -0.06 26.44 -1.36
N SER A 428 0.60 25.94 -2.39
CA SER A 428 0.18 24.75 -3.14
C SER A 428 1.21 23.64 -3.01
N GLN A 429 0.74 22.42 -2.89
CA GLN A 429 1.58 21.22 -2.89
C GLN A 429 1.45 20.50 -4.23
N ALA A 430 2.57 19.99 -4.76
CA ALA A 430 2.58 19.12 -5.92
C ALA A 430 2.82 17.67 -5.49
N GLU A 431 1.92 16.76 -5.88
CA GLU A 431 1.99 15.34 -5.49
C GLU A 431 1.65 14.42 -6.67
N GLN A 432 2.28 13.25 -6.69
CA GLN A 432 1.85 12.12 -7.51
C GLN A 432 1.21 11.03 -6.63
N ILE A 433 0.16 10.38 -7.13
CA ILE A 433 -0.56 9.30 -6.45
C ILE A 433 -0.20 7.98 -7.14
N THR A 434 0.47 7.06 -6.45
CA THR A 434 0.92 5.75 -6.99
C THR A 434 -0.18 5.00 -7.73
N TRP A 435 -1.40 4.99 -7.19
CA TRP A 435 -2.46 4.12 -7.65
C TRP A 435 -3.15 4.61 -8.92
N GLU A 436 -2.93 5.87 -9.32
CA GLU A 436 -3.31 6.35 -10.65
C GLU A 436 -2.52 5.63 -11.77
N MET A 437 -1.47 4.87 -11.42
CA MET A 437 -0.77 3.96 -12.32
C MET A 437 -1.71 2.97 -13.02
N ILE A 438 -2.84 2.58 -12.40
CA ILE A 438 -3.81 1.67 -13.05
C ILE A 438 -4.28 2.18 -14.42
N GLY A 439 -4.42 3.50 -14.59
CA GLY A 439 -4.80 4.14 -15.85
C GLY A 439 -3.71 4.13 -16.92
N LEU A 440 -2.46 3.84 -16.54
CA LEU A 440 -1.32 3.70 -17.44
C LEU A 440 -1.07 2.24 -17.84
N VAL A 441 -1.67 1.28 -17.14
CA VAL A 441 -1.55 -0.15 -17.44
C VAL A 441 -2.50 -0.52 -18.58
N PRO A 442 -2.06 -1.23 -19.64
CA PRO A 442 -2.92 -1.61 -20.75
C PRO A 442 -4.03 -2.61 -20.37
N ARG A 443 -3.69 -3.63 -19.58
CA ARG A 443 -4.62 -4.68 -19.15
C ARG A 443 -4.45 -4.94 -17.64
N PRO A 444 -4.89 -4.00 -16.79
CA PRO A 444 -4.83 -4.21 -15.35
C PRO A 444 -5.83 -5.30 -14.96
N LEU A 445 -5.45 -6.13 -14.00
CA LEU A 445 -6.40 -6.92 -13.22
C LEU A 445 -6.83 -6.11 -11.99
N VAL A 446 -8.08 -6.29 -11.60
CA VAL A 446 -8.64 -5.77 -10.35
C VAL A 446 -9.11 -6.95 -9.52
N PHE A 447 -8.59 -7.03 -8.30
CA PHE A 447 -8.96 -8.03 -7.31
C PHE A 447 -9.98 -7.41 -6.35
N GLY A 448 -11.25 -7.78 -6.51
CA GLY A 448 -12.34 -7.43 -5.60
C GLY A 448 -12.20 -8.20 -4.29
N VAL A 449 -11.74 -7.55 -3.22
CA VAL A 449 -11.31 -8.22 -1.98
C VAL A 449 -12.18 -7.85 -0.78
N GLU A 450 -12.15 -8.68 0.26
CA GLU A 450 -12.75 -8.31 1.54
C GLU A 450 -11.89 -7.31 2.30
N LYS A 451 -12.52 -6.25 2.81
CA LYS A 451 -11.84 -5.19 3.55
C LYS A 451 -11.08 -5.75 4.77
N GLN A 452 -11.75 -6.56 5.59
CA GLN A 452 -11.16 -7.13 6.80
C GLN A 452 -9.97 -8.07 6.53
N ARG A 453 -9.87 -8.62 5.31
CA ARG A 453 -8.77 -9.52 4.95
C ARG A 453 -7.64 -8.86 4.20
N ARG A 454 -7.87 -7.77 3.46
CA ARG A 454 -6.87 -7.18 2.56
C ARG A 454 -6.61 -5.69 2.81
N PHE A 455 -7.48 -5.03 3.57
CA PHE A 455 -7.45 -3.58 3.77
C PHE A 455 -7.74 -3.19 5.24
N LEU A 456 -6.82 -3.60 6.11
CA LEU A 456 -6.73 -3.13 7.50
C LEU A 456 -5.78 -1.92 7.57
N ALA A 457 -6.13 -0.87 6.84
CA ALA A 457 -5.37 0.37 6.78
C ALA A 457 -5.83 1.33 7.88
N VAL A 458 -4.88 2.04 8.49
CA VAL A 458 -5.17 2.94 9.60
C VAL A 458 -4.75 4.35 9.23
N LYS A 459 -5.69 5.19 8.77
CA LYS A 459 -5.35 6.58 8.36
C LYS A 459 -5.38 7.56 9.52
N ILE A 460 -6.16 7.24 10.55
CA ILE A 460 -6.26 7.96 11.82
C ILE A 460 -6.14 6.97 12.99
N LEU A 461 -5.61 7.42 14.12
CA LEU A 461 -5.36 6.56 15.28
C LEU A 461 -6.63 5.90 15.84
N LEU A 462 -7.77 6.59 15.87
CA LEU A 462 -9.04 6.00 16.31
C LEU A 462 -9.45 4.75 15.53
N GLU A 463 -9.23 4.71 14.21
CA GLU A 463 -9.47 3.50 13.40
C GLU A 463 -8.57 2.34 13.85
N GLY A 464 -7.33 2.63 14.23
CA GLY A 464 -6.38 1.65 14.74
C GLY A 464 -6.79 1.09 16.09
N LEU A 465 -7.36 1.92 16.97
CA LEU A 465 -7.89 1.50 18.27
C LEU A 465 -9.13 0.61 18.11
N LEU A 466 -10.04 0.96 17.17
CA LEU A 466 -11.15 0.10 16.78
C LEU A 466 -10.67 -1.25 16.23
N THR A 467 -9.69 -1.22 15.32
CA THR A 467 -9.09 -2.44 14.73
C THR A 467 -8.40 -3.30 15.79
N SER A 468 -7.86 -2.69 16.85
CA SER A 468 -7.28 -3.39 18.00
C SER A 468 -8.33 -4.08 18.88
N GLY A 469 -9.63 -3.81 18.67
CA GLY A 469 -10.74 -4.42 19.42
C GLY A 469 -10.97 -3.82 20.81
N LEU A 470 -10.37 -2.66 21.09
CA LEU A 470 -10.45 -2.04 22.41
C LEU A 470 -11.84 -1.47 22.66
N LYS A 471 -12.37 -1.60 23.88
CA LYS A 471 -13.61 -0.97 24.36
C LYS A 471 -14.85 -1.13 23.47
N LEU A 472 -14.87 -2.10 22.55
CA LEU A 472 -16.02 -2.32 21.66
C LEU A 472 -17.30 -2.71 22.41
N ASP A 473 -17.17 -3.25 23.62
CA ASP A 473 -18.30 -3.61 24.50
C ASP A 473 -18.49 -2.63 25.67
N ASP A 474 -17.77 -1.51 25.67
CA ASP A 474 -17.88 -0.49 26.72
C ASP A 474 -19.26 0.19 26.66
N PRO A 475 -20.01 0.29 27.79
CA PRO A 475 -21.30 0.98 27.81
C PRO A 475 -21.26 2.44 27.36
N ALA A 476 -20.10 3.10 27.43
CA ALA A 476 -19.89 4.46 26.96
C ALA A 476 -19.58 4.54 25.45
N PHE A 477 -19.51 3.42 24.74
CA PHE A 477 -19.39 3.43 23.28
C PHE A 477 -20.60 4.15 22.65
N PRO A 478 -20.39 5.08 21.69
CA PRO A 478 -21.48 5.85 21.12
C PRO A 478 -22.66 4.98 20.63
N ALA A 479 -23.85 5.24 21.17
CA ALA A 479 -25.06 4.44 20.91
C ALA A 479 -25.97 5.02 19.81
N ASN A 480 -25.58 6.11 19.16
CA ASN A 480 -26.30 6.65 18.00
C ASN A 480 -26.10 5.75 16.77
N GLU A 481 -26.83 6.02 15.68
CA GLU A 481 -26.76 5.22 14.44
C GLU A 481 -25.32 5.12 13.91
N SER A 482 -24.60 6.25 13.85
CA SER A 482 -23.19 6.31 13.47
C SER A 482 -22.31 5.43 14.36
N GLY A 483 -22.49 5.52 15.68
CA GLY A 483 -21.76 4.73 16.67
C GLY A 483 -22.04 3.23 16.56
N THR A 484 -23.29 2.84 16.28
CA THR A 484 -23.66 1.44 16.03
C THR A 484 -22.95 0.90 14.79
N ALA A 485 -22.91 1.68 13.70
CA ALA A 485 -22.17 1.31 12.49
C ALA A 485 -20.66 1.21 12.74
N LEU A 486 -20.09 2.14 13.51
CA LEU A 486 -18.67 2.13 13.90
C LEU A 486 -18.32 0.93 14.78
N ARG A 487 -19.20 0.53 15.71
CA ARG A 487 -19.02 -0.68 16.53
C ARG A 487 -19.01 -1.94 15.68
N ALA A 488 -19.99 -2.07 14.78
CA ALA A 488 -20.08 -3.21 13.86
C ALA A 488 -18.84 -3.33 12.97
N LEU A 489 -18.37 -2.21 12.42
CA LEU A 489 -17.11 -2.14 11.70
C LEU A 489 -15.92 -2.54 12.59
N GLY A 490 -15.82 -1.99 13.80
CA GLY A 490 -14.73 -2.29 14.73
C GLY A 490 -14.60 -3.77 15.01
N LEU A 491 -15.73 -4.46 15.24
CA LEU A 491 -15.79 -5.92 15.39
C LEU A 491 -15.26 -6.63 14.13
N GLN A 492 -15.72 -6.25 12.94
CA GLN A 492 -15.28 -6.84 11.68
C GLN A 492 -13.78 -6.64 11.41
N LEU A 493 -13.26 -5.43 11.66
CA LEU A 493 -11.83 -5.12 11.51
C LEU A 493 -10.98 -5.88 12.53
N HIS A 494 -11.47 -6.00 13.76
CA HIS A 494 -10.78 -6.75 14.82
C HIS A 494 -10.70 -8.24 14.51
N GLU A 495 -11.78 -8.87 14.04
CA GLU A 495 -11.73 -10.26 13.58
C GLU A 495 -10.70 -10.44 12.45
N GLY A 496 -10.69 -9.53 11.47
CA GLY A 496 -9.68 -9.52 10.41
C GLY A 496 -8.25 -9.40 10.95
N LEU A 497 -8.02 -8.53 11.93
CA LEU A 497 -6.72 -8.40 12.59
C LEU A 497 -6.31 -9.72 13.26
N LYS A 498 -7.20 -10.34 14.04
CA LYS A 498 -6.90 -11.62 14.71
C LYS A 498 -6.55 -12.71 13.70
N GLU A 499 -7.32 -12.81 12.61
CA GLU A 499 -7.04 -13.76 11.52
C GLU A 499 -5.64 -13.53 10.94
N LYS A 500 -5.28 -12.27 10.65
CA LYS A 500 -3.95 -11.92 10.13
C LYS A 500 -2.82 -12.18 11.11
N LEU A 501 -3.02 -11.85 12.39
CA LEU A 501 -2.04 -12.14 13.43
C LEU A 501 -1.78 -13.65 13.50
N GLN A 502 -2.83 -14.48 13.48
CA GLN A 502 -2.70 -15.94 13.57
C GLN A 502 -2.07 -16.57 12.33
N SER A 503 -2.45 -16.12 11.14
CA SER A 503 -2.12 -16.76 9.86
C SER A 503 -0.86 -16.18 9.21
N ASP A 504 -0.93 -14.93 8.75
CA ASP A 504 0.11 -14.29 7.96
C ASP A 504 1.30 -13.81 8.78
N TYR A 505 1.07 -13.45 10.04
CA TYR A 505 2.11 -12.99 10.97
C TYR A 505 2.56 -14.08 11.96
N GLY A 506 1.91 -15.25 11.97
CA GLY A 506 2.30 -16.38 12.80
C GLY A 506 2.38 -16.04 14.28
N MET A 507 1.32 -15.44 14.83
CA MET A 507 1.18 -15.04 16.22
C MET A 507 0.16 -15.94 16.92
N LYS A 508 0.22 -16.03 18.24
CA LYS A 508 -0.74 -16.73 19.08
C LYS A 508 -1.11 -15.84 20.26
N LEU A 509 -2.34 -15.97 20.75
CA LEU A 509 -2.78 -15.26 21.93
C LEU A 509 -2.42 -16.11 23.16
N GLU A 510 -1.50 -15.63 23.99
CA GLU A 510 -1.05 -16.29 25.21
C GLU A 510 -1.14 -15.30 26.38
N ASN A 511 -1.81 -15.70 27.46
CA ASN A 511 -1.99 -14.88 28.66
C ASN A 511 -2.52 -13.46 28.36
N GLY A 512 -3.47 -13.35 27.42
CA GLY A 512 -4.06 -12.07 27.02
C GLY A 512 -3.15 -11.20 26.14
N ARG A 513 -2.05 -11.71 25.60
CA ARG A 513 -1.14 -10.98 24.72
C ARG A 513 -0.83 -11.75 23.45
N TRP A 514 -0.76 -11.06 22.32
CA TRP A 514 -0.26 -11.64 21.07
C TRP A 514 1.26 -11.81 21.16
N ALA A 515 1.70 -13.07 21.11
CA ALA A 515 3.10 -13.47 21.11
C ALA A 515 3.46 -14.19 19.79
N PRO A 516 4.70 -14.10 19.31
CA PRO A 516 5.13 -14.80 18.11
C PRO A 516 5.13 -16.32 18.33
N LYS A 517 4.61 -17.08 17.36
CA LYS A 517 4.87 -18.52 17.26
C LYS A 517 6.33 -18.77 16.92
N THR A 518 6.89 -19.84 17.45
CA THR A 518 8.21 -20.36 17.06
C THR A 518 8.19 -20.89 15.62
N ILE A 519 9.34 -21.01 14.96
CA ILE A 519 9.45 -21.65 13.64
C ILE A 519 8.96 -23.09 13.70
N ALA A 520 9.20 -23.80 14.80
CA ALA A 520 8.69 -25.15 15.00
C ALA A 520 7.14 -25.21 15.02
N GLU A 521 6.49 -24.29 15.72
CA GLU A 521 5.02 -24.17 15.72
C GLU A 521 4.50 -23.86 14.31
N ILE A 522 5.11 -22.90 13.61
CA ILE A 522 4.72 -22.51 12.25
C ILE A 522 4.86 -23.69 11.28
N ARG A 523 5.94 -24.47 11.38
CA ARG A 523 6.15 -25.66 10.54
C ARG A 523 5.11 -26.75 10.81
N ARG A 524 4.72 -26.96 12.07
CA ARG A 524 3.67 -27.94 12.44
C ARG A 524 2.30 -27.56 11.88
N GLU A 525 1.91 -26.29 11.96
CA GLU A 525 0.61 -25.83 11.44
C GLU A 525 0.52 -25.87 9.91
N GLN A 526 1.68 -25.87 9.24
CA GLN A 526 1.70 -26.00 7.79
C GLN A 526 1.51 -27.46 7.37
N GLN A 527 1.95 -28.46 8.16
CA GLN A 527 1.80 -29.91 7.87
C GLN A 527 0.34 -30.29 7.67
#